data_AF-K1LDA3-F1
#
_entry.id   AF-K1LDA3-F1
#
_cell.length_a   1.000
_cell.length_b   1.000
_cell.length_c   1.000
_cell.angle_alpha   90.00
_cell.angle_beta   90.00
_cell.angle_gamma   90.00
#
_symmetry.space_group_name_H-M   'P 1'
#
loop_
_entity.id
_entity.type
_entity.pdbx_description
1 polymer ?
#
loop_
_entity_poly.entity_id
_entity_poly.type
_entity_poly.pdbx_seq_one_letter_code
_entity_poly.pdbx_strand_id
1 'polypeptide(L)'
;MRERLNTSIQSASLILVAAGLAWVVWSNDTTMRDMLTYLIILIALIESLSLYLIGRVYPESHTTFKMGIIATLLILLGIKIMLPDLFIPLTITVFAINFLYNFYTNNKRRKGAFKRKPGKRFR
;
A
#
# COMPACT_ATOMS: atom_id res chain seq x y z
N MET A 1 -13.70 -14.00 7.33
CA MET A 1 -13.16 -13.05 8.33
C MET A 1 -11.88 -12.36 7.86
N ARG A 2 -10.87 -13.08 7.34
CA ARG A 2 -9.60 -12.48 6.85
C ARG A 2 -9.77 -11.44 5.73
N GLU A 3 -10.73 -11.64 4.83
CA GLU A 3 -11.05 -10.67 3.76
C GLU A 3 -11.61 -9.36 4.32
N ARG A 4 -12.55 -9.43 5.28
CA ARG A 4 -13.08 -8.24 5.97
C ARG A 4 -11.97 -7.47 6.68
N LEU A 5 -11.07 -8.19 7.37
CA LEU A 5 -9.88 -7.61 8.01
C LEU A 5 -8.99 -6.87 7.00
N ASN A 6 -8.73 -7.41 5.81
CA ASN A 6 -7.93 -6.70 4.82
C ASN A 6 -8.62 -5.46 4.28
N THR A 7 -9.93 -5.54 4.04
CA THR A 7 -10.70 -4.39 3.58
C THR A 7 -10.68 -3.30 4.64
N SER A 8 -10.82 -3.66 5.92
CA SER A 8 -10.67 -2.74 7.05
C SER A 8 -9.26 -2.16 7.14
N ILE A 9 -8.21 -2.96 6.92
CA ILE A 9 -6.81 -2.49 6.89
C ILE A 9 -6.59 -1.50 5.74
N GLN A 10 -7.13 -1.77 4.55
CA GLN A 10 -7.05 -0.86 3.40
C GLN A 10 -7.84 0.44 3.66
N SER A 11 -9.06 0.35 4.19
CA SER A 11 -9.84 1.54 4.58
C SER A 11 -9.13 2.35 5.67
N ALA A 12 -8.54 1.69 6.66
CA ALA A 12 -7.76 2.33 7.71
C ALA A 12 -6.49 2.98 7.15
N SER A 13 -5.81 2.35 6.19
CA SER A 13 -4.65 2.93 5.53
C SER A 13 -4.99 4.21 4.76
N LEU A 14 -6.18 4.26 4.15
CA LEU A 14 -6.66 5.47 3.48
C LEU A 14 -6.93 6.62 4.47
N ILE A 15 -7.60 6.29 5.58
CA ILE A 15 -7.91 7.24 6.64
C ILE A 15 -6.61 7.75 7.26
N LEU A 16 -5.61 6.88 7.46
CA LEU A 16 -4.30 7.25 7.98
C LEU A 16 -3.53 8.18 7.03
N VAL A 17 -3.57 7.94 5.72
CA VAL A 17 -2.97 8.85 4.73
C VAL A 17 -3.68 10.20 4.73
N ALA A 18 -5.02 10.22 4.77
CA ALA A 18 -5.80 11.46 4.84
C ALA A 18 -5.57 12.23 6.15
N ALA A 19 -5.50 11.52 7.28
CA ALA A 19 -5.22 12.11 8.59
C ALA A 19 -3.78 12.64 8.67
N GLY A 20 -2.80 11.93 8.10
CA GLY A 20 -1.42 12.40 8.01
C GLY A 20 -1.28 13.67 7.17
N LEU A 21 -2.01 13.74 6.04
CA LEU A 21 -2.08 14.96 5.22
C LEU A 21 -2.75 16.12 5.96
N ALA A 22 -3.85 15.86 6.67
CA ALA A 22 -4.54 16.87 7.47
C ALA A 22 -3.67 17.38 8.64
N TRP A 23 -2.90 16.49 9.27
CA TRP A 23 -1.98 16.84 10.36
C TRP A 23 -0.89 17.80 9.91
N VAL A 24 -0.32 17.63 8.71
CA VAL A 24 0.73 18.53 8.20
C VAL A 24 0.23 19.93 7.90
N VAL A 25 -1.00 20.05 7.38
CA VAL A 25 -1.63 21.36 7.17
C VAL A 25 -1.83 22.11 8.49
N TRP A 26 -2.03 21.39 9.59
CA TRP A 26 -2.32 21.98 10.90
C TRP A 26 -1.07 22.19 11.76
N SER A 27 -0.11 21.26 11.72
CA SER A 27 0.99 21.19 12.66
C SER A 27 2.03 22.30 12.49
N ASN A 28 2.22 22.86 11.29
CA ASN A 28 3.26 23.85 10.92
C ASN A 28 4.73 23.50 11.29
N ASP A 29 4.97 22.48 12.10
CA ASP A 29 6.28 22.07 12.65
C ASP A 29 6.94 20.96 11.83
N THR A 30 6.18 20.26 10.98
CA THR A 30 6.68 19.15 10.14
C THR A 30 6.72 19.54 8.68
N THR A 31 7.86 19.33 8.02
CA THR A 31 7.98 19.53 6.58
C THR A 31 7.22 18.43 5.80
N MET A 32 6.73 18.76 4.60
CA MET A 32 6.11 17.79 3.68
C MET A 32 7.00 16.57 3.46
N ARG A 33 8.33 16.77 3.43
CA ARG A 33 9.32 15.72 3.21
C ARG A 33 9.37 14.71 4.37
N ASP A 34 9.27 15.20 5.61
CA ASP A 34 9.31 14.34 6.80
C ASP A 34 8.02 13.53 6.92
N MET A 35 6.87 14.16 6.68
CA MET A 35 5.59 13.46 6.64
C MET A 35 5.57 12.35 5.59
N LEU A 36 5.99 12.66 4.35
CA LEU A 36 6.03 11.65 3.29
C LEU A 36 6.96 10.49 3.65
N THR A 37 8.06 10.77 4.35
CA THR A 37 8.96 9.73 4.85
C THR A 37 8.24 8.82 5.86
N TYR A 38 7.52 9.38 6.84
CA TYR A 38 6.76 8.60 7.81
C TYR A 38 5.63 7.80 7.17
N LEU A 39 4.94 8.39 6.19
CA LEU A 39 3.90 7.70 5.43
C LEU A 39 4.45 6.54 4.60
N ILE A 40 5.64 6.69 3.99
CA ILE A 40 6.31 5.59 3.28
C ILE A 40 6.54 4.41 4.24
N ILE A 41 7.11 4.68 5.42
CA ILE A 41 7.40 3.64 6.41
C ILE A 41 6.09 2.97 6.88
N LEU A 42 5.08 3.76 7.22
CA LEU A 42 3.79 3.27 7.66
C LEU A 42 3.10 2.39 6.60
N ILE A 43 3.06 2.84 5.35
CA ILE A 43 2.45 2.09 4.24
C ILE A 43 3.24 0.82 3.97
N ALA A 44 4.58 0.86 4.00
CA ALA A 44 5.41 -0.33 3.81
C ALA A 44 5.11 -1.40 4.89
N LEU A 45 4.92 -1.00 6.15
CA LEU A 45 4.50 -1.89 7.23
C LEU A 45 3.10 -2.46 7.00
N ILE A 46 2.13 -1.62 6.62
CA ILE A 46 0.76 -2.04 6.34
C ILE A 46 0.71 -3.02 5.16
N GLU A 47 1.42 -2.73 4.07
CA GLU A 47 1.49 -3.59 2.89
C GLU A 47 2.16 -4.93 3.22
N SER A 48 3.22 -4.92 4.05
CA SER A 48 3.88 -6.13 4.52
C SER A 48 2.95 -7.00 5.38
N LEU A 49 2.23 -6.40 6.33
CA LEU A 49 1.22 -7.09 7.14
C LEU A 49 0.07 -7.64 6.28
N SER A 50 -0.41 -6.84 5.33
CA SER A 50 -1.43 -7.24 4.37
C SER A 50 -0.96 -8.45 3.56
N LEU A 51 0.27 -8.42 3.04
CA LEU A 51 0.86 -9.53 2.30
C LEU A 51 0.99 -10.78 3.17
N TYR A 52 1.49 -10.66 4.40
CA TYR A 52 1.63 -11.78 5.33
C TYR A 52 0.28 -12.47 5.62
N LEU A 53 -0.78 -11.69 5.88
CA LEU A 53 -2.10 -12.23 6.19
C LEU A 53 -2.77 -12.96 5.01
N ILE A 54 -2.36 -12.63 3.78
CA ILE A 54 -3.20 -12.83 2.58
C ILE A 54 -2.47 -13.55 1.46
N GLY A 55 -1.15 -13.64 1.52
CA GLY A 55 -0.31 -14.25 0.50
C GLY A 55 -0.66 -15.71 0.18
N ARG A 56 -1.29 -16.42 1.12
CA ARG A 56 -1.77 -17.81 0.89
C ARG A 56 -3.13 -17.91 0.20
N VAL A 57 -3.96 -16.87 0.26
CA VAL A 57 -5.35 -16.89 -0.20
C VAL A 57 -5.50 -16.26 -1.59
N TYR A 58 -4.64 -15.31 -1.93
CA TYR A 58 -4.74 -14.51 -3.15
C TYR A 58 -3.85 -15.05 -4.27
N PRO A 59 -4.20 -14.76 -5.54
CA PRO A 59 -3.40 -15.15 -6.69
C PRO A 59 -2.05 -14.44 -6.70
N GLU A 60 -1.07 -15.05 -7.36
CA GLU A 60 0.32 -14.57 -7.42
C GLU A 60 0.44 -13.16 -8.00
N SER A 61 -0.42 -12.79 -8.94
CA SER A 61 -0.45 -11.42 -9.47
C SER A 61 -0.75 -10.36 -8.40
N HIS A 62 -1.48 -10.72 -7.33
CA HIS A 62 -1.74 -9.81 -6.23
C HIS A 62 -0.54 -9.65 -5.29
N THR A 63 0.08 -10.78 -4.97
CA THR A 63 1.22 -10.81 -4.06
C THR A 63 2.45 -10.17 -4.70
N THR A 64 2.69 -10.40 -5.99
CA THR A 64 3.79 -9.79 -6.74
C THR A 64 3.65 -8.27 -6.83
N PHE A 65 2.43 -7.77 -7.08
CA PHE A 65 2.21 -6.33 -7.08
C PHE A 65 2.47 -5.70 -5.70
N LYS A 66 1.99 -6.32 -4.61
CA LYS A 66 2.27 -5.85 -3.25
C LYS A 66 3.76 -5.84 -2.93
N MET A 67 4.49 -6.90 -3.30
CA MET A 67 5.95 -6.93 -3.17
C MET A 67 6.62 -5.82 -3.98
N GLY A 68 6.14 -5.54 -5.20
CA GLY A 68 6.61 -4.43 -6.02
C GLY A 68 6.37 -3.08 -5.36
N ILE A 69 5.19 -2.82 -4.80
CA ILE A 69 4.90 -1.59 -4.06
C ILE A 69 5.81 -1.43 -2.85
N ILE A 70 6.01 -2.49 -2.07
CA ILE A 70 6.92 -2.46 -0.90
C ILE A 70 8.34 -2.11 -1.34
N ALA A 71 8.84 -2.75 -2.40
CA ALA A 71 10.17 -2.46 -2.94
C ALA A 71 10.28 -1.00 -3.39
N THR A 72 9.30 -0.50 -4.14
CA THR A 72 9.26 0.89 -4.60
C THR A 72 9.24 1.89 -3.43
N LEU A 73 8.49 1.61 -2.38
CA LEU A 73 8.45 2.43 -1.16
C LEU A 73 9.83 2.51 -0.49
N LEU A 74 10.57 1.39 -0.43
CA LEU A 74 11.93 1.38 0.11
C LEU A 74 12.92 2.12 -0.81
N ILE A 75 12.78 1.99 -2.13
CA ILE A 75 13.58 2.74 -3.11
C ILE A 75 13.39 4.24 -2.95
N LEU A 76 12.17 4.71 -2.68
CA LEU A 76 11.90 6.14 -2.45
C LEU A 76 12.69 6.71 -1.26
N LEU A 77 13.01 5.91 -0.25
CA LEU A 77 13.89 6.33 0.85
C LEU A 77 15.33 6.58 0.37
N GLY A 78 15.82 5.81 -0.61
CA GLY A 78 17.09 6.07 -1.28
C GLY A 78 17.05 7.31 -2.18
N ILE A 79 15.97 7.46 -2.96
CA ILE A 79 15.75 8.63 -3.82
C ILE A 79 15.69 9.92 -3.00
N LYS A 80 15.15 9.88 -1.77
CA LYS A 80 15.19 11.02 -0.85
C LYS A 80 16.60 11.59 -0.70
N ILE A 81 17.63 10.75 -0.68
CA ILE A 81 19.03 11.15 -0.50
C ILE A 81 19.67 11.51 -1.84
N MET A 82 19.46 10.66 -2.85
CA MET A 82 20.13 10.78 -4.16
C MET A 82 19.54 11.86 -5.08
N LEU A 83 18.23 12.09 -5.01
CA LEU A 83 17.47 12.96 -5.89
C LEU A 83 16.31 13.64 -5.13
N PRO A 84 16.62 14.55 -4.19
CA PRO A 84 15.67 15.11 -3.25
C PRO A 84 14.52 15.88 -3.93
N ASP A 85 14.79 16.51 -5.07
CA ASP A 85 13.80 17.30 -5.80
C ASP A 85 12.69 16.43 -6.42
N LEU A 86 13.01 15.17 -6.76
CA LEU A 86 12.02 14.23 -7.28
C LEU A 86 11.31 13.42 -6.18
N PHE A 87 11.76 13.51 -4.93
CA PHE A 87 11.21 12.71 -3.85
C PHE A 87 9.71 12.94 -3.64
N ILE A 88 9.28 14.20 -3.56
CA ILE A 88 7.88 14.56 -3.34
C ILE A 88 6.98 14.07 -4.49
N PRO A 89 7.22 14.44 -5.76
CA PRO A 89 6.34 14.03 -6.85
C PRO A 89 6.31 12.51 -7.01
N LEU A 90 7.45 11.82 -6.93
CA LEU A 90 7.49 10.36 -7.06
C LEU A 90 6.75 9.66 -5.91
N THR A 91 6.87 10.16 -4.69
CA THR A 91 6.15 9.58 -3.54
C THR A 91 4.65 9.70 -3.72
N ILE A 92 4.16 10.87 -4.16
CA ILE A 92 2.73 11.08 -4.44
C ILE A 92 2.26 10.13 -5.54
N THR A 93 3.04 9.98 -6.62
CA THR A 93 2.71 9.05 -7.70
C THR A 93 2.60 7.61 -7.20
N VAL A 94 3.57 7.15 -6.40
CA VAL A 94 3.56 5.79 -5.84
C VAL A 94 2.36 5.58 -4.91
N PHE A 95 2.01 6.57 -4.10
CA PHE A 95 0.82 6.50 -3.25
C PHE A 95 -0.47 6.42 -4.07
N ALA A 96 -0.58 7.22 -5.13
CA ALA A 96 -1.74 7.19 -6.03
C ALA A 96 -1.88 5.83 -6.74
N ILE A 97 -0.77 5.27 -7.23
CA ILE A 97 -0.75 3.93 -7.84
C ILE A 97 -1.16 2.87 -6.83
N ASN A 98 -0.62 2.92 -5.60
CA ASN A 98 -1.00 1.98 -4.55
C ASN A 98 -2.49 2.09 -4.22
N PHE A 99 -3.01 3.31 -4.10
CA PHE A 99 -4.42 3.54 -3.86
C PHE A 99 -5.31 3.00 -4.98
N LEU A 100 -4.99 3.32 -6.24
CA LEU A 100 -5.74 2.86 -7.41
C LEU A 100 -5.78 1.33 -7.47
N TYR A 101 -4.64 0.69 -7.22
CA TYR A 101 -4.56 -0.76 -7.18
C TYR A 101 -5.38 -1.37 -6.04
N ASN A 102 -5.26 -0.81 -4.84
CA ASN A 102 -6.03 -1.26 -3.68
C ASN A 102 -7.54 -1.07 -3.91
N PHE A 103 -7.96 0.02 -4.55
CA PHE A 103 -9.34 0.24 -4.96
C PHE A 103 -9.83 -0.78 -6.00
N TYR A 104 -9.05 -0.98 -7.07
CA TYR A 104 -9.38 -1.94 -8.13
C TYR A 104 -9.51 -3.37 -7.57
N THR A 105 -8.53 -3.81 -6.77
CA THR A 105 -8.56 -5.14 -6.17
C THR A 105 -9.72 -5.29 -5.18
N ASN A 106 -10.06 -4.26 -4.41
CA ASN A 106 -11.22 -4.28 -3.52
C ASN A 106 -12.55 -4.43 -4.30
N ASN A 107 -12.74 -3.67 -5.38
CA ASN A 107 -13.93 -3.80 -6.22
C ASN A 107 -14.03 -5.18 -6.88
N LYS A 108 -12.91 -5.73 -7.35
CA LYS A 108 -12.88 -7.07 -7.96
C LYS A 108 -13.08 -8.18 -6.91
N ARG A 109 -12.69 -7.96 -5.65
CA ARG A 109 -13.00 -8.85 -4.50
C ARG A 109 -14.48 -8.87 -4.15
N ARG A 110 -15.14 -7.70 -4.10
CA ARG A 110 -16.59 -7.61 -3.83
C ARG A 110 -17.42 -8.40 -4.86
N LYS A 111 -16.90 -8.55 -6.08
CA LYS A 111 -17.48 -9.37 -7.16
C LYS A 111 -17.09 -10.86 -7.12
N GLY A 112 -16.34 -11.33 -6.12
CA GLY A 112 -15.99 -12.75 -5.93
C GLY A 112 -14.91 -13.32 -6.86
N ALA A 113 -14.31 -12.51 -7.73
CA ALA A 113 -13.43 -12.97 -8.81
C ALA A 113 -11.95 -13.20 -8.41
N PHE A 114 -11.60 -13.02 -7.13
CA PHE A 114 -10.20 -12.99 -6.65
C PHE A 114 -9.77 -14.21 -5.82
N LYS A 115 -10.52 -15.32 -5.89
CA LYS A 115 -10.15 -16.56 -5.19
C LYS A 115 -9.18 -17.38 -6.04
N ARG A 116 -8.04 -17.78 -5.47
CA ARG A 116 -7.12 -18.75 -6.09
C ARG A 116 -7.91 -20.04 -6.32
N LYS A 117 -8.01 -20.51 -7.57
CA LYS A 117 -8.64 -21.81 -7.86
C LYS A 117 -7.82 -22.87 -7.11
N PRO A 118 -8.40 -23.70 -6.22
CA PRO A 118 -7.66 -24.79 -5.62
C PRO A 118 -7.14 -25.65 -6.76
N GLY A 119 -5.81 -25.81 -6.85
CA GLY A 119 -5.20 -26.67 -7.84
C GLY A 119 -5.86 -28.04 -7.78
N LYS A 120 -6.28 -28.57 -8.94
CA LYS A 120 -6.71 -29.96 -9.02
C LYS A 120 -5.57 -30.80 -8.45
N ARG A 121 -5.76 -31.38 -7.27
CA ARG A 121 -4.96 -32.53 -6.86
C ARG A 121 -5.27 -33.59 -7.91
N PHE A 122 -4.33 -33.86 -8.81
CA PHE A 122 -4.34 -35.09 -9.56
C PHE A 122 -4.29 -36.20 -8.50
N ARG A 123 -5.41 -36.90 -8.36
CA ARG A 123 -5.52 -38.12 -7.57
C ARG A 123 -4.82 -39.23 -8.33
#